data_AF-A0A7I8IN82-F1
#
_entry.id   AF-A0A7I8IN82-F1
#
_cell.length_a   1.000
_cell.length_b   1.000
_cell.length_c   1.000
_cell.angle_alpha   90.00
_cell.angle_beta   90.00
_cell.angle_gamma   90.00
#
_symmetry.space_group_name_H-M   'P 1'
#
loop_
_entity.id
_entity.type
_entity.pdbx_description
1 polymer ?
#
loop_
_entity_poly.entity_id
_entity_poly.type
_entity_poly.pdbx_seq_one_letter_code
_entity_poly.pdbx_strand_id
1 'polypeptide(L)'
;MLWTYLDTDSHILILQIRTLLPHSKFTRECFALFTIIFCSWLIGPCEVKESSVDGRKEKNVVHIQKCRFLEGTNCVGMCLNLCKIPSQTYINDSLGVPVYMIPNFEDMSCEMVYGQQPPQEIEDPTLNQQCYHSLCKVKDSYDIDCCSP
;
A
#
# COMPACT_ATOMS: atom_id res chain seq x y z
N MET A 1 11.08 -20.16 -26.32
CA MET A 1 12.27 -20.63 -25.59
C MET A 1 13.00 -19.51 -24.86
N LEU A 2 13.23 -18.33 -25.46
CA LEU A 2 13.74 -17.16 -24.73
C LEU A 2 12.74 -16.56 -23.72
N TRP A 3 11.44 -16.61 -24.01
CA TRP A 3 10.38 -16.16 -23.08
C TRP A 3 10.31 -17.00 -21.80
N THR A 4 10.43 -18.33 -21.91
CA THR A 4 10.49 -19.22 -20.74
C THR A 4 11.77 -19.00 -19.95
N TYR A 5 12.90 -18.72 -20.62
CA TYR A 5 14.20 -18.47 -19.98
C TYR A 5 14.20 -17.18 -19.14
N LEU A 6 13.69 -16.06 -19.68
CA LEU A 6 13.51 -14.79 -18.97
C LEU A 6 12.56 -14.92 -17.76
N ASP A 7 11.53 -15.78 -17.86
CA ASP A 7 10.59 -16.06 -16.77
C ASP A 7 11.24 -16.91 -15.66
N THR A 8 12.04 -17.93 -16.01
CA THR A 8 12.84 -18.70 -15.03
C THR A 8 13.89 -17.87 -14.32
N ASP A 9 14.64 -17.01 -15.02
CA ASP A 9 15.64 -16.14 -14.39
C ASP A 9 14.98 -15.16 -13.42
N SER A 10 13.82 -14.60 -13.77
CA SER A 10 13.03 -13.73 -12.90
C SER A 10 12.55 -14.47 -11.65
N HIS A 11 12.05 -15.70 -11.81
CA HIS A 11 11.62 -16.55 -10.69
C HIS A 11 12.78 -16.97 -9.78
N ILE A 12 13.94 -17.31 -10.34
CA ILE A 12 15.14 -17.65 -9.57
C ILE A 12 15.65 -16.44 -8.79
N LEU A 13 15.63 -15.25 -9.39
CA LEU A 13 16.07 -14.02 -8.74
C LEU A 13 15.14 -13.61 -7.58
N ILE A 14 13.81 -13.77 -7.74
CA ILE A 14 12.82 -13.57 -6.67
C ILE A 14 13.04 -14.59 -5.53
N LEU A 15 13.31 -15.85 -5.85
CA LEU A 15 13.64 -16.87 -4.85
C LEU A 15 14.93 -16.55 -4.11
N GLN A 16 15.96 -16.05 -4.80
CA GLN A 16 17.22 -15.63 -4.18
C GLN A 16 17.05 -14.42 -3.25
N ILE A 17 16.23 -13.43 -3.62
CA ILE A 17 15.89 -12.29 -2.75
C ILE A 17 15.17 -12.77 -1.48
N ARG A 18 14.20 -13.69 -1.62
CA ARG A 18 13.49 -14.29 -0.47
C ARG A 18 14.39 -15.17 0.41
N THR A 19 15.46 -15.74 -0.15
CA THR A 19 16.41 -16.60 0.58
C THR A 19 17.52 -15.79 1.24
N LEU A 20 17.95 -14.67 0.63
CA LEU A 20 18.99 -13.77 1.13
C LEU A 20 18.48 -12.73 2.14
N LEU A 21 17.19 -12.42 2.11
CA LEU A 21 16.54 -11.58 3.10
C LEU A 21 15.90 -12.47 4.17
N PRO A 22 16.64 -12.83 5.25
CA PRO A 22 15.98 -13.45 6.40
C PRO A 22 14.86 -12.52 6.87
N HIS A 23 13.75 -13.11 7.33
CA HIS A 23 12.59 -12.41 7.91
C HIS A 23 12.94 -11.81 9.29
N SER A 24 14.04 -11.04 9.32
CA SER A 24 14.66 -10.39 10.46
C SER A 24 14.11 -8.99 10.61
N LYS A 25 14.04 -8.50 11.85
CA LYS A 25 13.63 -7.13 12.20
C LYS A 25 14.32 -6.08 11.34
N PHE A 26 15.61 -6.28 11.10
CA PHE A 26 16.46 -5.37 10.32
C PHE A 26 15.96 -5.17 8.88
N THR A 27 15.55 -6.25 8.20
CA THR A 27 15.02 -6.17 6.83
C THR A 27 13.75 -5.32 6.78
N ARG A 28 12.84 -5.49 7.75
CA ARG A 28 11.58 -4.73 7.79
C ARG A 28 11.82 -3.24 8.07
N GLU A 29 12.74 -2.92 8.97
CA GLU A 29 13.12 -1.54 9.26
C GLU A 29 13.82 -0.88 8.07
N CYS A 30 14.74 -1.58 7.40
CA CYS A 30 15.38 -1.08 6.17
C CYS A 30 14.36 -0.86 5.04
N PHE A 31 13.43 -1.80 4.84
CA PHE A 31 12.35 -1.63 3.87
C PHE A 31 11.43 -0.47 4.22
N ALA A 32 11.03 -0.32 5.49
CA ALA A 32 10.22 0.81 5.93
C ALA A 32 10.95 2.14 5.66
N LEU A 33 12.23 2.23 6.01
CA LEU A 33 13.06 3.42 5.76
C LEU A 33 13.25 3.71 4.26
N PHE A 34 13.51 2.70 3.44
CA PHE A 34 13.63 2.86 2.00
C PHE A 34 12.29 3.28 1.37
N THR A 35 11.19 2.70 1.85
CA THR A 35 9.86 3.01 1.35
C THR A 35 9.47 4.45 1.67
N ILE A 36 9.91 5.02 2.80
CA ILE A 36 9.74 6.46 3.07
C ILE A 36 10.38 7.33 2.00
N ILE A 37 11.58 7.00 1.52
CA ILE A 37 12.26 7.84 0.52
C ILE A 37 11.41 7.92 -0.75
N PHE A 38 10.88 6.78 -1.20
CA PHE A 38 10.06 6.70 -2.40
C PHE A 38 8.63 7.26 -2.19
N CYS A 39 7.97 6.87 -1.09
CA CYS A 39 6.63 7.33 -0.75
C CYS A 39 6.59 8.81 -0.38
N SER A 40 7.66 9.37 0.21
CA SER A 40 7.75 10.81 0.50
C SER A 40 7.78 11.65 -0.76
N TRP A 41 8.41 11.13 -1.81
CA TRP A 41 8.44 11.78 -3.10
C TRP A 41 7.13 11.58 -3.89
N LEU A 42 6.60 10.35 -3.90
CA LEU A 42 5.44 9.97 -4.69
C LEU A 42 4.11 10.44 -4.08
N ILE A 43 3.91 10.19 -2.79
CA ILE A 43 2.61 10.27 -2.11
C ILE A 43 2.56 11.47 -1.16
N GLY A 44 3.67 11.84 -0.50
CA GLY A 44 3.73 12.99 0.41
C GLY A 44 4.43 12.68 1.72
N PRO A 45 4.55 13.64 2.66
CA PRO A 45 5.36 13.50 3.86
C PRO A 45 4.99 12.25 4.68
N CYS A 46 5.98 11.38 4.88
CA CYS A 46 5.85 10.12 5.61
C CYS A 46 6.63 10.16 6.93
N GLU A 47 6.07 9.57 7.96
CA GLU A 47 6.66 9.42 9.30
C GLU A 47 6.63 7.96 9.73
N VAL A 48 7.66 7.47 10.43
CA VAL A 48 7.66 6.10 10.96
C VAL A 48 7.18 6.11 12.39
N LYS A 49 6.10 5.38 12.66
CA LYS A 49 5.61 5.12 14.01
C LYS A 49 6.07 3.74 14.47
N GLU A 50 6.31 3.64 15.77
CA GLU A 50 6.56 2.36 16.43
C GLU A 50 5.23 1.67 16.70
N SER A 51 5.12 0.39 16.36
CA SER A 51 4.02 -0.45 16.83
C SER A 51 4.54 -1.71 17.50
N SER A 52 3.69 -2.32 18.33
CA SER A 52 4.02 -3.55 19.04
C SER A 52 3.49 -4.74 18.24
N VAL A 53 4.37 -5.42 17.52
CA VAL A 53 4.06 -6.70 16.86
C VAL A 53 4.62 -7.82 17.74
N ASP A 54 3.78 -8.77 18.15
CA ASP A 54 4.16 -9.93 18.97
C ASP A 54 4.93 -9.57 20.26
N GLY A 55 4.52 -8.49 20.92
CA GLY A 55 5.10 -8.02 22.19
C GLY A 55 6.48 -7.36 22.07
N ARG A 56 6.95 -7.07 20.85
CA ARG A 56 8.19 -6.36 20.59
C ARG A 56 7.89 -5.04 19.87
N LYS A 57 8.48 -3.94 20.36
CA LYS A 57 8.43 -2.65 19.67
C LYS A 57 9.25 -2.73 18.39
N GLU A 58 8.63 -2.43 17.25
CA GLU A 58 9.26 -2.38 15.94
C GLU A 58 8.78 -1.12 15.21
N LYS A 59 9.67 -0.52 14.41
CA LYS A 59 9.36 0.64 13.55
C LYS A 59 8.75 0.16 12.24
N ASN A 60 7.56 -0.42 12.33
CA ASN A 60 6.90 -1.12 11.23
C ASN A 60 5.68 -0.39 10.65
N VAL A 61 5.30 0.77 11.19
CA VAL A 61 4.19 1.56 10.69
C VAL A 61 4.72 2.80 10.00
N VAL A 62 4.40 2.98 8.72
CA VAL A 62 4.65 4.22 7.99
C VAL A 62 3.35 5.00 7.92
N HIS A 63 3.31 6.16 8.56
CA HIS A 63 2.19 7.08 8.57
C HIS A 63 2.44 8.19 7.55
N ILE A 64 1.59 8.25 6.53
CA ILE A 64 1.58 9.32 5.53
C ILE A 64 0.64 10.39 6.06
N GLN A 65 1.18 11.54 6.46
CA GLN A 65 0.39 12.61 7.08
C GLN A 65 -0.63 13.20 6.10
N LYS A 66 -0.23 13.33 4.82
CA LYS A 66 -1.10 13.85 3.77
C LYS A 66 -0.76 13.21 2.43
N CYS A 67 -1.72 12.47 1.88
CA CYS A 67 -1.60 11.74 0.63
C CYS A 67 -2.01 12.61 -0.55
N ARG A 68 -1.03 13.05 -1.35
CA ARG A 68 -1.23 13.83 -2.58
C ARG A 68 -2.12 13.12 -3.59
N PHE A 69 -2.01 11.79 -3.67
CA PHE A 69 -2.85 11.00 -4.58
C PHE A 69 -4.32 11.04 -4.16
N LEU A 70 -4.58 10.86 -2.85
CA LEU A 70 -5.92 10.89 -2.32
C LEU A 70 -6.53 12.29 -2.38
N GLU A 71 -5.74 13.33 -2.06
CA GLU A 71 -6.13 14.73 -2.19
C GLU A 71 -6.37 15.15 -3.65
N GLY A 72 -5.60 14.59 -4.59
CA GLY A 72 -5.75 14.87 -6.02
C GLY A 72 -7.01 14.25 -6.61
N THR A 73 -7.24 12.97 -6.31
CA THR A 73 -8.32 12.16 -6.89
C THR A 73 -9.65 12.29 -6.15
N ASN A 74 -9.64 12.51 -4.83
CA ASN A 74 -10.80 12.56 -3.94
C ASN A 74 -11.83 11.43 -4.19
N CYS A 75 -11.33 10.25 -4.55
CA CYS A 75 -12.15 9.11 -4.92
C CYS A 75 -11.66 7.87 -4.18
N VAL A 76 -12.54 7.31 -3.35
CA VAL A 76 -12.29 6.09 -2.57
C VAL A 76 -11.94 4.94 -3.51
N GLY A 77 -12.71 4.76 -4.58
CA GLY A 77 -12.47 3.72 -5.59
C GLY A 77 -11.10 3.83 -6.28
N MET A 78 -10.60 5.04 -6.56
CA MET A 78 -9.25 5.20 -7.11
C MET A 78 -8.16 4.88 -6.10
N CYS A 79 -8.32 5.32 -4.85
CA CYS A 79 -7.37 4.98 -3.78
C CYS A 79 -7.25 3.46 -3.62
N LEU A 80 -8.38 2.76 -3.60
CA LEU A 80 -8.44 1.32 -3.43
C LEU A 80 -7.79 0.56 -4.61
N ASN A 81 -8.25 0.86 -5.83
CA ASN A 81 -7.91 0.05 -7.00
C ASN A 81 -6.57 0.43 -7.65
N LEU A 82 -6.06 1.63 -7.43
CA LEU A 82 -4.79 2.08 -8.02
C LEU A 82 -3.65 2.11 -7.00
N CYS A 83 -3.94 2.41 -5.74
CA CYS A 83 -2.91 2.51 -4.71
C CYS A 83 -2.93 1.30 -3.77
N LYS A 84 -4.03 1.06 -3.04
CA LYS A 84 -4.08 0.08 -1.94
C LYS A 84 -3.88 -1.36 -2.43
N ILE A 85 -4.79 -1.88 -3.24
CA ILE A 85 -4.78 -3.29 -3.66
C ILE A 85 -3.49 -3.61 -4.44
N PRO A 86 -3.10 -2.83 -5.46
CA PRO A 86 -1.89 -3.14 -6.22
C PRO A 86 -0.63 -3.07 -5.37
N SER A 87 -0.51 -2.09 -4.47
CA SER A 87 0.67 -1.95 -3.61
C SER A 87 0.77 -3.08 -2.59
N GLN A 88 -0.35 -3.47 -1.97
CA GLN A 88 -0.38 -4.60 -1.04
C GLN A 88 0.03 -5.90 -1.72
N THR A 89 -0.55 -6.20 -2.89
CA THR A 89 -0.21 -7.38 -3.68
C THR A 89 1.26 -7.34 -4.11
N TYR A 90 1.74 -6.21 -4.65
CA TYR A 90 3.13 -6.09 -5.09
C TYR A 90 4.14 -6.28 -3.95
N ILE A 91 3.90 -5.66 -2.79
CA ILE A 91 4.80 -5.75 -1.63
C ILE A 91 4.78 -7.17 -1.05
N ASN A 92 3.60 -7.80 -0.98
CA ASN A 92 3.50 -9.19 -0.52
C ASN A 92 4.17 -10.18 -1.48
N ASP A 93 3.88 -10.07 -2.78
CA ASP A 93 4.31 -11.07 -3.75
C ASP A 93 5.77 -10.87 -4.19
N SER A 94 6.17 -9.63 -4.45
CA SER A 94 7.52 -9.31 -4.93
C SER A 94 8.53 -9.19 -3.80
N LEU A 95 8.15 -8.55 -2.68
CA LEU A 95 9.06 -8.32 -1.54
C LEU A 95 8.92 -9.39 -0.45
N GLY A 96 7.84 -10.17 -0.44
CA GLY A 96 7.63 -11.22 0.56
C GLY A 96 7.26 -10.69 1.94
N VAL A 97 6.83 -9.43 2.04
CA VAL A 97 6.47 -8.79 3.31
C VAL A 97 4.98 -8.47 3.30
N PRO A 98 4.16 -9.04 4.19
CA PRO A 98 2.75 -8.65 4.25
C PRO A 98 2.65 -7.20 4.73
N VAL A 99 1.79 -6.42 4.08
CA VAL A 99 1.51 -5.03 4.46
C VAL A 99 0.02 -4.79 4.42
N TYR A 100 -0.49 -4.09 5.43
CA TYR A 100 -1.86 -3.61 5.46
C TYR A 100 -1.87 -2.09 5.35
N MET A 101 -2.63 -1.56 4.38
CA MET A 101 -2.74 -0.11 4.14
C MET A 101 -4.14 0.37 4.53
N ILE A 102 -4.18 1.44 5.32
CA ILE A 102 -5.38 2.00 5.95
C ILE A 102 -5.45 3.49 5.59
N PRO A 103 -6.16 3.87 4.52
CA PRO A 103 -6.37 5.27 4.20
C PRO A 103 -7.42 5.89 5.13
N ASN A 104 -7.24 7.15 5.49
CA ASN A 104 -8.23 7.97 6.16
C ASN A 104 -8.68 9.08 5.20
N PHE A 105 -9.97 9.09 4.87
CA PHE A 105 -10.54 10.01 3.89
C PHE A 105 -11.00 11.34 4.49
N GLU A 106 -11.04 11.46 5.83
CA GLU A 106 -11.39 12.71 6.51
C GLU A 106 -10.21 13.68 6.55
N ASP A 107 -9.03 13.17 6.89
CA ASP A 107 -7.78 13.94 7.00
C ASP A 107 -6.87 13.79 5.77
N MET A 108 -7.24 12.94 4.81
CA MET A 108 -6.46 12.57 3.64
C MET A 108 -5.10 11.91 3.98
N SER A 109 -4.99 11.27 5.15
CA SER A 109 -3.82 10.52 5.58
C SER A 109 -3.89 9.05 5.17
N CYS A 110 -2.79 8.31 5.30
CA CYS A 110 -2.77 6.87 5.04
C CYS A 110 -1.71 6.17 5.89
N GLU A 111 -2.05 5.05 6.50
CA GLU A 111 -1.12 4.24 7.29
C GLU A 111 -0.76 2.96 6.56
N MET A 112 0.52 2.59 6.58
CA MET A 112 1.03 1.32 6.05
C MET A 112 1.65 0.53 7.18
N VAL A 113 1.02 -0.58 7.55
CA VAL A 113 1.45 -1.47 8.63
C VAL A 113 2.15 -2.68 8.04
N TYR A 114 3.47 -2.73 8.15
CA TYR A 114 4.27 -3.87 7.71
C TYR A 114 4.23 -5.00 8.75
N GLY A 115 4.11 -6.24 8.27
CA GLY A 115 4.00 -7.45 9.10
C GLY A 115 2.56 -7.86 9.40
N GLN A 116 1.56 -7.03 9.06
CA GLN A 116 0.15 -7.38 9.19
C GLN A 116 -0.39 -7.87 7.84
N GLN A 117 -1.06 -9.02 7.84
CA GLN A 117 -1.76 -9.48 6.65
C GLN A 117 -2.96 -8.58 6.38
N PRO A 118 -3.20 -8.17 5.12
CA PRO A 118 -4.41 -7.47 4.78
C PRO A 118 -5.63 -8.36 5.10
N PRO A 119 -6.68 -7.81 5.71
CA PRO A 119 -7.94 -8.53 5.90
C PRO A 119 -8.54 -8.89 4.54
N GLN A 120 -9.39 -9.91 4.51
CA GLN A 120 -10.06 -10.30 3.27
C GLN A 120 -10.93 -9.14 2.75
N GLU A 121 -11.01 -9.01 1.42
CA GLU A 121 -11.69 -7.89 0.75
C GLU A 121 -13.13 -7.64 1.24
N ILE A 122 -13.81 -8.70 1.70
CA ILE A 122 -15.18 -8.65 2.22
C ILE A 122 -15.27 -7.93 3.58
N GLU A 123 -14.22 -8.01 4.39
CA GLU A 123 -14.17 -7.45 5.75
C GLU A 123 -13.47 -6.09 5.81
N ASP A 124 -12.89 -5.61 4.70
CA ASP A 124 -12.19 -4.34 4.71
C ASP A 124 -13.21 -3.18 4.74
N PRO A 125 -13.31 -2.42 5.84
CA PRO A 125 -14.24 -1.29 5.94
C PRO A 125 -13.93 -0.22 4.88
N THR A 126 -12.69 -0.18 4.38
CA THR A 126 -12.28 0.73 3.32
C THR A 126 -12.94 0.40 1.98
N LEU A 127 -13.21 -0.89 1.69
CA LEU A 127 -13.85 -1.34 0.44
C LEU A 127 -15.36 -1.10 0.44
N ASN A 128 -15.97 -0.99 1.62
CA ASN A 128 -17.39 -0.72 1.80
C ASN A 128 -17.73 0.79 1.81
N GLN A 129 -16.73 1.67 1.88
CA GLN A 129 -16.96 3.12 1.84
C GLN A 129 -17.27 3.59 0.42
N GLN A 130 -18.45 4.21 0.27
CA GLN A 130 -18.85 4.87 -0.97
C GLN A 130 -18.01 6.14 -1.19
N CYS A 131 -17.70 6.45 -2.46
CA CYS A 131 -17.06 7.71 -2.81
C CYS A 131 -17.91 8.89 -2.33
N TYR A 132 -17.29 9.92 -1.74
CA TYR A 132 -18.00 11.15 -1.38
C TYR A 132 -18.56 11.82 -2.65
N HIS A 133 -19.88 11.74 -2.85
CA HIS A 133 -20.58 12.23 -4.03
C HIS A 133 -20.32 13.72 -4.34
N SER A 134 -19.97 14.51 -3.32
CA SER A 134 -19.68 15.95 -3.42
C SER A 134 -18.20 16.30 -3.63
N LEU A 135 -17.27 15.36 -3.49
CA LEU A 135 -15.82 15.62 -3.56
C LEU A 135 -15.14 14.95 -4.76
N CYS A 136 -15.82 14.02 -5.44
CA CYS A 136 -15.29 13.33 -6.60
C CYS A 136 -15.24 14.25 -7.84
N LYS A 137 -14.04 14.73 -8.19
CA LYS A 137 -13.80 15.61 -9.36
C LYS A 137 -14.09 14.95 -10.71
N VAL A 138 -14.24 13.61 -10.76
CA VAL A 138 -14.53 12.88 -12.00
C VAL A 138 -15.94 13.18 -12.50
N LYS A 139 -16.90 13.40 -11.58
CA LYS A 139 -18.27 13.81 -11.92
C LYS A 139 -18.27 15.04 -12.82
N ASP A 140 -17.45 16.03 -12.47
CA ASP A 140 -17.40 17.32 -13.18
C ASP A 140 -16.70 17.24 -14.55
N SER A 141 -15.81 16.25 -14.77
CA SER A 141 -15.01 16.16 -16.01
C SER A 141 -15.63 15.29 -17.09
N TYR A 142 -16.44 14.28 -16.72
CA TYR A 142 -16.91 13.28 -17.68
C TYR A 142 -18.42 12.98 -17.63
N ASP A 143 -19.19 13.62 -16.74
CA ASP A 143 -20.64 13.36 -16.56
C ASP A 143 -20.94 11.85 -16.40
N ILE A 144 -20.03 11.14 -15.73
CA ILE A 144 -20.16 9.72 -15.41
C ILE A 144 -20.60 9.62 -13.95
N ASP A 145 -21.71 8.94 -13.71
CA ASP A 145 -22.15 8.57 -12.37
C ASP A 145 -21.09 7.66 -11.74
N CYS A 146 -20.30 8.23 -10.83
CA CYS A 146 -19.16 7.57 -10.20
C CYS A 146 -19.54 6.41 -9.26
N CYS A 147 -20.81 6.05 -9.19
CA CYS A 147 -21.33 4.96 -8.38
C CYS A 147 -22.60 4.41 -9.05
N SER A 148 -22.45 3.42 -9.93
CA SER A 148 -23.52 2.44 -10.11
C SER A 148 -23.12 1.16 -9.37
N PRO A 149 -24.04 0.54 -8.61
CA PRO A 149 -23.79 -0.76 -7.98
C PRO A 149 -23.47 -1.86 -9.01
#